data_AF-A0ABD0R576-F1
#
_entry.id   AF-A0ABD0R576-F1
#
_cell.length_a   1.000
_cell.length_b   1.000
_cell.length_c   1.000
_cell.angle_alpha   90.00
_cell.angle_beta   90.00
_cell.angle_gamma   90.00
#
_symmetry.space_group_name_H-M   'P 1'
#
loop_
_entity.id
_entity.type
_entity.pdbx_description
1 polymer ?
#
loop_
_entity_poly.entity_id
_entity_poly.type
_entity_poly.pdbx_seq_one_letter_code
_entity_poly.pdbx_strand_id
1 'polypeptide(L)'
;MSVPSTLVKCLYLFFDLPHMPEVPAATQTELPLADRRALLQKVFVQILVKLCSFVSPAEELAQKDDLQLLFSAITSWCPPHNLPWRKSAGEVLTTISRHGLSVNVVKYIH
;
A
#
# COMPACT_ATOMS: atom_id res chain seq x y z
N MET A 1 -9.21 14.98 7.57
CA MET A 1 -8.79 13.78 6.80
C MET A 1 -7.32 13.52 7.09
N SER A 2 -6.86 12.26 7.12
CA SER A 2 -5.41 12.01 7.18
C SER A 2 -4.93 11.18 5.98
N VAL A 3 -3.95 11.72 5.27
CA VAL A 3 -2.59 11.23 5.46
C VAL A 3 -2.43 9.71 5.28
N PRO A 4 -1.84 9.03 6.28
CA PRO A 4 -1.60 7.58 6.27
C PRO A 4 -2.84 6.75 5.96
N SER A 5 -3.98 7.09 6.58
CA SER A 5 -5.26 6.40 6.41
C SER A 5 -5.72 6.41 4.95
N THR A 6 -5.65 7.57 4.29
CA THR A 6 -6.05 7.72 2.88
C THR A 6 -5.15 6.88 1.98
N LEU A 7 -3.84 6.88 2.23
CA LEU A 7 -2.89 6.09 1.44
C LEU A 7 -3.09 4.59 1.66
N VAL A 8 -3.34 4.12 2.88
CA VAL A 8 -3.62 2.69 3.12
C VAL A 8 -4.91 2.26 2.42
N LYS A 9 -5.97 3.07 2.49
CA LYS A 9 -7.21 2.82 1.73
C LYS A 9 -6.96 2.75 0.22
N CYS A 10 -6.18 3.67 -0.33
CA CYS A 10 -5.78 3.63 -1.74
C CYS A 10 -4.98 2.37 -2.08
N LEU A 11 -4.04 1.94 -1.22
CA LEU A 11 -3.29 0.70 -1.41
C LEU A 11 -4.22 -0.51 -1.51
N TYR A 12 -5.21 -0.57 -0.62
CA TYR A 12 -6.23 -1.62 -0.59
C TYR A 12 -7.09 -1.63 -1.86
N LEU A 13 -7.43 -0.46 -2.40
CA LEU A 13 -8.10 -0.37 -3.70
C LEU A 13 -7.19 -0.82 -4.86
N PHE A 14 -5.90 -0.47 -4.81
CA PHE A 14 -4.93 -0.87 -5.84
C PHE A 14 -4.68 -2.37 -5.90
N PHE A 15 -4.83 -3.05 -4.77
CA PHE A 15 -4.78 -4.50 -4.65
C PHE A 15 -5.88 -5.21 -5.44
N ASP A 16 -7.00 -4.55 -5.72
CA ASP A 16 -8.14 -5.10 -6.47
C ASP A 16 -8.32 -4.49 -7.86
N LEU A 17 -7.31 -3.76 -8.36
CA LEU A 17 -7.41 -3.16 -9.69
C LEU A 17 -7.54 -4.22 -10.79
N PRO A 18 -8.41 -3.99 -11.79
CA PRO A 18 -8.52 -4.87 -12.94
C PRO A 18 -7.22 -4.87 -13.75
N HIS A 19 -7.05 -5.92 -14.56
CA HIS A 19 -5.94 -5.97 -15.51
C HIS A 19 -6.09 -4.83 -16.53
N MET A 20 -5.04 -4.03 -16.72
CA MET A 20 -5.02 -3.04 -17.79
C MET A 20 -4.52 -3.71 -19.07
N PRO A 21 -5.35 -3.83 -20.12
CA PRO A 21 -4.90 -4.39 -21.39
C PRO A 21 -3.84 -3.47 -22.01
N GLU A 22 -2.81 -4.07 -22.60
CA GLU A 22 -1.83 -3.35 -23.41
C GLU A 22 -2.55 -2.81 -24.66
N VAL A 23 -2.92 -1.53 -24.63
CA VAL A 23 -3.39 -0.84 -25.84
C VAL A 23 -2.16 -0.65 -26.72
N PRO A 24 -2.19 -1.07 -28.01
CA PRO A 24 -1.10 -0.81 -28.93
C PRO A 24 -0.83 0.69 -28.93
N ALA A 25 0.41 1.08 -28.63
CA ALA A 25 0.81 2.47 -28.44
C ALA A 25 0.37 3.34 -29.64
N ALA A 26 -0.75 4.03 -29.49
CA ALA A 26 -1.02 5.20 -30.30
C ALA A 26 -0.03 6.25 -29.79
N THR A 27 0.93 6.60 -30.66
CA THR A 27 2.02 7.58 -30.52
C THR A 27 3.23 7.20 -29.63
N GLN A 28 4.40 7.19 -30.27
CA GLN A 28 5.71 6.69 -29.80
C GLN A 28 6.40 7.57 -28.73
N THR A 29 5.69 8.46 -28.05
CA THR A 29 6.29 9.47 -27.15
C THR A 29 5.98 9.25 -25.66
N GLU A 30 5.13 8.27 -25.35
CA GLU A 30 4.57 8.05 -24.03
C GLU A 30 5.22 6.81 -23.37
N LEU A 31 5.72 6.94 -22.12
CA LEU A 31 6.19 5.80 -21.31
C LEU A 31 5.16 4.64 -21.34
N PRO A 32 5.57 3.38 -21.53
CA PRO A 32 4.67 2.24 -21.50
C PRO A 32 3.78 2.23 -20.25
N LEU A 33 2.51 1.83 -20.40
CA LEU A 33 1.54 1.81 -19.29
C LEU A 33 2.03 0.95 -18.10
N ALA A 34 2.71 -0.15 -18.39
CA ALA A 34 3.33 -1.00 -17.38
C ALA A 34 4.40 -0.25 -16.56
N ASP A 35 5.26 0.52 -17.21
CA ASP A 35 6.32 1.30 -16.56
C ASP A 35 5.74 2.43 -15.71
N ARG A 36 4.67 3.09 -16.18
CA ARG A 36 3.94 4.09 -15.40
C ARG A 36 3.35 3.49 -14.13
N ARG A 37 2.73 2.31 -14.24
CA ARG A 37 2.15 1.59 -13.10
C ARG A 37 3.22 1.19 -12.09
N ALA A 38 4.36 0.69 -12.57
CA ALA A 38 5.50 0.35 -11.73
C ALA A 38 6.09 1.58 -11.01
N LEU A 39 6.23 2.71 -11.72
CA LEU A 39 6.71 3.96 -11.14
C LEU A 39 5.76 4.48 -10.06
N LEU A 40 4.45 4.47 -10.34
CA LEU A 40 3.43 4.84 -9.36
C LEU A 40 3.52 3.96 -8.12
N GLN A 41 3.57 2.64 -8.28
CA GLN A 41 3.71 1.70 -7.17
C GLN A 41 4.96 2.00 -6.33
N LYS A 42 6.09 2.23 -6.99
CA LYS A 42 7.36 2.54 -6.32
C LYS A 42 7.28 3.81 -5.49
N VAL A 43 6.81 4.92 -6.07
CA VAL A 43 6.66 6.21 -5.37
C VAL A 43 5.67 6.08 -4.21
N PHE A 44 4.55 5.40 -4.45
CA PHE A 44 3.49 5.21 -3.45
C PHE A 44 3.98 4.44 -2.22
N VAL A 45 4.69 3.33 -2.45
CA VAL A 45 5.34 2.54 -1.38
C VAL A 45 6.34 3.38 -0.61
N GLN A 46 7.22 4.11 -1.31
CA GLN A 46 8.25 4.91 -0.66
C GLN A 46 7.66 5.95 0.29
N ILE A 47 6.56 6.60 -0.10
CA ILE A 47 5.84 7.54 0.75
C ILE A 47 5.25 6.83 1.98
N LEU A 48 4.53 5.73 1.77
CA LEU A 48 3.91 4.97 2.87
C LEU A 48 4.94 4.43 3.87
N VAL A 49 6.02 3.81 3.38
CA VAL A 49 7.12 3.31 4.21
C VAL A 49 7.78 4.45 4.98
N LYS A 50 8.06 5.59 4.33
CA LYS A 50 8.67 6.74 5.00
C LYS A 50 7.76 7.30 6.09
N LEU A 51 6.46 7.41 5.85
CA LEU A 51 5.49 7.85 6.85
C LEU A 51 5.39 6.84 8.01
N CYS A 52 5.27 5.55 7.70
CA CYS A 52 5.15 4.48 8.71
C CYS A 52 6.47 4.19 9.46
N SER A 53 7.56 4.88 9.12
CA SER A 53 8.79 4.88 9.93
C SER A 53 8.66 5.72 11.20
N PHE A 54 7.54 6.41 11.39
CA PHE A 54 7.21 7.16 12.61
C PHE A 54 6.05 6.50 13.34
N VAL A 55 6.04 6.58 14.68
CA VAL A 55 5.00 5.96 15.52
C VAL A 55 3.62 6.59 15.30
N SER A 56 3.55 7.93 15.20
CA SER A 56 2.27 8.65 15.10
C SER A 56 1.39 8.19 13.91
N PRO A 57 1.91 8.01 12.69
CA PRO A 57 1.17 7.41 11.58
C PRO A 57 0.63 6.00 11.87
N ALA A 58 1.40 5.14 12.53
CA ALA A 58 0.96 3.79 12.87
C ALA A 58 -0.18 3.80 13.91
N GLU A 59 -0.08 4.67 14.92
CA GLU A 59 -1.15 4.87 15.90
C GLU A 59 -2.43 5.38 15.25
N GLU A 60 -2.30 6.32 14.30
CA GLU A 60 -3.46 6.84 13.58
C GLU A 60 -4.14 5.76 12.73
N LEU A 61 -3.36 4.88 12.09
CA LEU A 61 -3.91 3.75 11.34
C LEU A 61 -4.67 2.77 12.24
N ALA A 62 -4.12 2.47 13.43
CA ALA A 62 -4.79 1.62 14.42
C ALA A 62 -6.07 2.28 14.96
N GLN A 63 -6.03 3.57 15.30
CA GLN A 63 -7.19 4.32 15.79
C GLN A 63 -8.34 4.41 14.77
N LYS A 64 -8.03 4.37 13.47
CA LYS A 64 -9.01 4.44 12.38
C LYS A 64 -9.39 3.09 11.79
N ASP A 65 -8.90 2.00 12.36
CA ASP A 65 -9.13 0.63 11.89
C ASP A 65 -8.60 0.35 10.47
N ASP A 66 -7.76 1.23 9.93
CA ASP A 66 -7.19 1.07 8.59
C ASP A 66 -6.02 0.10 8.56
N LEU A 67 -5.43 -0.23 9.71
CA LEU A 67 -4.39 -1.25 9.81
C LEU A 67 -4.93 -2.64 9.41
N GLN A 68 -6.22 -2.92 9.65
CA GLN A 68 -6.89 -4.12 9.13
C GLN A 68 -6.80 -4.23 7.61
N LEU A 69 -6.88 -3.12 6.86
CA LEU A 69 -6.80 -3.15 5.40
C LEU A 69 -5.44 -3.66 4.90
N LEU A 70 -4.36 -3.37 5.63
CA LEU A 70 -3.04 -3.91 5.31
C LEU A 70 -2.98 -5.42 5.55
N PHE A 71 -3.55 -5.89 6.66
CA PHE A 71 -3.65 -7.33 6.94
C PHE A 71 -4.52 -8.05 5.90
N SER A 72 -5.65 -7.47 5.53
CA SER A 72 -6.52 -7.99 4.47
C SER A 72 -5.78 -8.05 3.13
N ALA A 73 -5.00 -7.03 2.77
CA ALA A 73 -4.23 -7.01 1.53
C ALA A 73 -3.18 -8.14 1.46
N ILE A 74 -2.51 -8.48 2.57
CA ILE A 74 -1.49 -9.53 2.56
C ILE A 74 -2.06 -10.96 2.65
N THR A 75 -3.26 -11.13 3.20
CA THR A 75 -3.89 -12.45 3.45
C THR A 75 -4.96 -12.84 2.43
N SER A 76 -5.67 -11.86 1.85
CA SER A 76 -6.75 -12.12 0.88
C SER A 76 -6.19 -12.56 -0.46
N TRP A 77 -6.98 -13.30 -1.25
CA TRP A 77 -6.62 -13.66 -2.62
C TRP A 77 -6.47 -12.41 -3.51
N CYS A 78 -5.59 -12.47 -4.51
CA CYS A 78 -5.47 -11.42 -5.53
C CYS A 78 -4.93 -11.98 -6.85
N PRO A 79 -5.26 -11.34 -7.98
CA PRO A 79 -4.72 -11.73 -9.28
C PRO A 79 -3.19 -11.57 -9.36
N PRO A 80 -2.50 -12.37 -10.21
CA PRO A 80 -1.04 -12.30 -10.37
C PRO A 80 -0.50 -10.91 -10.71
N HIS A 81 -1.22 -10.12 -11.50
CA HIS A 81 -0.82 -8.75 -11.87
C HIS A 81 -0.90 -7.74 -10.73
N ASN A 82 -1.48 -8.10 -9.58
CA ASN A 82 -1.56 -7.28 -8.37
C ASN A 82 -0.62 -7.76 -7.26
N LEU A 83 0.18 -8.82 -7.49
CA LEU A 83 1.21 -9.27 -6.56
C LEU A 83 2.19 -8.16 -6.13
N PRO A 84 2.61 -7.21 -6.99
CA PRO A 84 3.46 -6.11 -6.55
C PRO A 84 2.81 -5.26 -5.45
N TRP A 85 1.51 -4.98 -5.54
CA TRP A 85 0.75 -4.26 -4.50
C TRP A 85 0.61 -5.07 -3.21
N ARG A 86 0.45 -6.40 -3.29
CA ARG A 86 0.50 -7.26 -2.09
C ARG A 86 1.86 -7.15 -1.40
N LYS A 87 2.96 -7.23 -2.16
CA LYS A 87 4.32 -7.10 -1.61
C LYS A 87 4.51 -5.73 -0.93
N SER A 88 4.00 -4.67 -1.55
CA SER A 88 3.98 -3.32 -1.00
C SER A 88 3.29 -3.22 0.36
N ALA A 89 2.12 -3.85 0.53
CA ALA A 89 1.44 -3.89 1.83
C ALA A 89 2.28 -4.61 2.90
N GLY A 90 2.93 -5.71 2.54
CA GLY A 90 3.84 -6.44 3.44
C GLY A 90 5.06 -5.61 3.86
N GLU A 91 5.61 -4.79 2.97
CA GLU A 91 6.72 -3.88 3.27
C GLU A 91 6.31 -2.79 4.27
N VAL A 92 5.11 -2.23 4.10
CA VAL A 92 4.53 -1.26 5.05
C VAL A 92 4.33 -1.92 6.42
N LEU A 93 3.76 -3.12 6.49
CA LEU A 93 3.60 -3.86 7.75
C LEU A 93 4.94 -4.16 8.43
N THR A 94 5.96 -4.55 7.66
CA THR A 94 7.32 -4.77 8.17
C THR A 94 7.91 -3.48 8.76
N THR A 95 7.64 -2.35 8.12
CA THR A 95 8.08 -1.02 8.58
C THR A 95 7.39 -0.64 9.90
N ILE A 96 6.06 -0.83 9.98
CA ILE A 96 5.29 -0.59 11.21
C ILE A 96 5.79 -1.51 12.33
N SER A 97 6.02 -2.78 12.05
CA SER A 97 6.57 -3.72 13.03
C SER A 97 7.94 -3.28 13.56
N ARG A 98 8.75 -2.60 12.76
CA ARG A 98 10.10 -2.16 13.16
C ARG A 98 10.10 -0.82 13.90
N HIS A 99 9.21 0.11 13.51
CA HIS A 99 9.29 1.50 13.96
C HIS A 99 8.02 2.04 14.64
N GLY A 100 6.88 1.39 14.42
CA GLY A 100 5.55 1.90 14.78
C GLY A 100 4.83 1.13 15.89
N LEU A 101 5.47 0.15 16.55
CA LEU A 101 4.86 -0.63 17.62
C LEU A 101 4.76 0.17 18.93
N SER A 102 3.71 0.98 19.06
CA SER A 102 3.29 1.54 20.35
C SER A 102 2.36 0.59 21.10
N VAL A 103 2.09 0.88 22.37
CA VAL A 103 1.11 0.13 23.18
C VAL A 103 -0.27 0.09 22.50
N ASN A 104 -0.68 1.17 21.83
CA ASN A 104 -1.96 1.24 21.14
C ASN A 104 -1.99 0.33 19.91
N VAL A 105 -0.90 0.32 19.13
CA VAL A 105 -0.78 -0.53 17.94
C VAL A 105 -0.71 -2.01 18.34
N VAL A 106 0.02 -2.35 19.40
CA VAL A 106 0.08 -3.72 19.93
C VAL A 106 -1.29 -4.19 20.42
N LYS A 107 -2.02 -3.34 21.16
CA LYS A 107 -3.40 -3.62 21.60
C LYS A 107 -4.40 -3.78 20.46
N TYR A 108 -4.13 -3.16 19.31
CA TYR A 108 -4.97 -3.33 18.13
C TYR A 108 -4.73 -4.70 17.46
N ILE A 109 -3.49 -5.20 17.50
CA ILE A 109 -3.09 -6.45 16.85
C ILE A 109 -3.48 -7.69 17.68
N HIS A 110 -3.44 -7.60 19.01
CA HIS A 110 -3.75 -8.68 19.96
C HIS A 110 -5.19 -8.65 20.44
#